data_AF-A0A6G6PQN9-F1
#
_entry.id   AF-A0A6G6PQN9-F1
#
_cell.length_a   1.000
_cell.length_b   1.000
_cell.length_c   1.000
_cell.angle_alpha   90.00
_cell.angle_beta   90.00
_cell.angle_gamma   90.00
#
_symmetry.space_group_name_H-M   'P 1'
#
loop_
_entity.id
_entity.type
_entity.pdbx_description
1 polymer ?
#
loop_
_entity_poly.entity_id
_entity_poly.type
_entity_poly.pdbx_seq_one_letter_code
_entity_poly.pdbx_strand_id
1 'polypeptide(L)'
;MNNDLPLGVAGDFASTNPHFSMLAGEGQLRSGATGVTVGLFAWADENGLVTNVKTAGALIGFVHRNNQAIISAYGEGATMLVPKGREITLMTGGDYFVNLEAGGTRGQFIVADVATGKAKAVDAIDPEDATVEATPFRVAKTVTSGLTKMSSSL
;
A
#
# COMPACT_ATOMS: atom_id res chain seq x y z
N MET A 1 -10.69 -30.77 0.33
CA MET A 1 -9.45 -30.21 0.91
C MET A 1 -8.72 -29.48 -0.21
N ASN A 2 -8.23 -28.26 0.05
CA ASN A 2 -7.78 -27.23 -0.91
C ASN A 2 -8.92 -26.44 -1.61
N ASN A 3 -9.46 -25.41 -0.93
CA ASN A 3 -10.40 -24.45 -1.55
C ASN A 3 -9.89 -22.99 -1.50
N ASP A 4 -8.61 -22.80 -1.14
CA ASP A 4 -7.95 -21.51 -1.29
C ASP A 4 -7.22 -21.50 -2.63
N LEU A 5 -7.89 -20.94 -3.64
CA LEU A 5 -7.22 -20.48 -4.86
C LEU A 5 -6.03 -19.59 -4.44
N PRO A 6 -4.90 -19.60 -5.15
CA PRO A 6 -3.81 -18.68 -4.84
C PRO A 6 -4.37 -17.26 -4.88
N LEU A 7 -4.47 -16.66 -3.70
CA LEU A 7 -4.64 -15.22 -3.57
C LEU A 7 -3.39 -14.61 -4.22
N GLY A 8 -3.53 -13.46 -4.89
CA GLY A 8 -2.41 -12.79 -5.57
C GLY A 8 -1.30 -12.38 -4.60
N VAL A 9 -0.47 -11.42 -4.98
CA VAL A 9 0.52 -10.85 -4.06
C VAL A 9 0.01 -9.51 -3.53
N ALA A 10 0.41 -9.12 -2.32
CA ALA A 10 0.12 -7.78 -1.83
C ALA A 10 0.61 -6.72 -2.84
N GLY A 11 -0.22 -5.72 -3.12
CA GLY A 11 0.02 -4.73 -4.17
C GLY A 11 -0.63 -5.06 -5.52
N ASP A 12 -1.08 -6.29 -5.77
CA ASP A 12 -1.77 -6.64 -7.02
C ASP A 12 -3.17 -6.05 -7.09
N PHE A 13 -3.66 -5.83 -8.30
CA PHE A 13 -5.06 -5.47 -8.53
C PHE A 13 -6.00 -6.60 -8.10
N ALA A 14 -7.04 -6.25 -7.33
CA ALA A 14 -8.03 -7.21 -6.85
C ALA A 14 -9.28 -7.32 -7.74
N SER A 15 -9.42 -6.42 -8.71
CA SER A 15 -10.52 -6.33 -9.68
C SER A 15 -10.08 -5.56 -10.94
N THR A 16 -11.01 -5.41 -11.90
CA THR A 16 -10.87 -4.55 -13.09
C THR A 16 -11.62 -3.22 -12.92
N ASN A 17 -11.90 -2.81 -11.68
CA ASN A 17 -12.52 -1.50 -11.42
C ASN A 17 -11.53 -0.36 -11.75
N PRO A 18 -12.03 0.87 -11.97
CA PRO A 18 -11.17 2.02 -12.17
C PRO A 18 -10.17 2.20 -11.03
N HIS A 19 -8.91 2.42 -11.40
CA HIS A 19 -7.83 2.75 -10.48
C HIS A 19 -7.43 4.23 -10.66
N PHE A 20 -7.05 4.87 -9.57
CA PHE A 20 -6.66 6.28 -9.56
C PHE A 20 -5.22 6.38 -9.09
N SER A 21 -4.32 6.87 -9.93
CA SER A 21 -2.94 7.16 -9.56
C SER A 21 -2.82 8.58 -8.99
N MET A 22 -1.89 8.77 -8.06
CA MET A 22 -1.47 10.09 -7.62
C MET A 22 -0.97 10.91 -8.82
N LEU A 23 -1.38 12.17 -8.87
CA LEU A 23 -0.80 13.14 -9.78
C LEU A 23 0.61 13.48 -9.29
N ALA A 24 1.63 13.06 -10.04
CA ALA A 24 2.99 13.47 -9.77
C ALA A 24 3.14 14.98 -10.04
N GLY A 25 3.87 15.69 -9.17
CA GLY A 25 4.16 17.11 -9.32
C GLY A 25 5.18 17.39 -10.44
N GLU A 26 5.99 18.45 -10.30
CA GLU A 26 7.08 18.75 -11.23
C GLU A 26 8.25 17.74 -11.07
N GLY A 27 8.03 16.51 -11.55
CA GLY A 27 8.94 15.39 -11.41
C GLY A 27 8.19 14.07 -11.30
N GLN A 28 8.77 12.97 -11.77
CA GLN A 28 8.21 11.64 -11.53
C GLN A 28 8.36 11.29 -10.05
N LEU A 29 7.43 10.49 -9.52
CA LEU A 29 7.59 9.92 -8.18
C LEU A 29 8.75 8.90 -8.19
N ARG A 30 9.67 9.01 -7.23
CA ARG A 30 10.87 8.18 -7.13
C ARG A 30 11.03 7.60 -5.74
N SER A 31 11.48 6.36 -5.67
CA SER A 31 11.81 5.67 -4.44
C SER A 31 12.90 6.42 -3.66
N GLY A 32 12.65 6.69 -2.38
CA GLY A 32 13.56 7.38 -1.48
C GLY A 32 14.82 6.58 -1.15
N ALA A 33 15.66 7.12 -0.27
CA ALA A 33 16.99 6.57 0.02
C ALA A 33 16.97 5.12 0.55
N THR A 34 15.92 4.74 1.27
CA THR A 34 15.74 3.42 1.89
C THR A 34 15.07 2.39 0.99
N GLY A 35 14.64 2.79 -0.23
CA GLY A 35 13.74 1.98 -1.03
C GLY A 35 12.27 2.12 -0.58
N VAL A 36 11.37 1.55 -1.37
CA VAL A 36 9.92 1.52 -1.12
C VAL A 36 9.40 0.11 -1.29
N THR A 37 8.69 -0.40 -0.30
CA THR A 37 8.09 -1.74 -0.29
C THR A 37 6.71 -1.71 -0.93
N VAL A 38 6.51 -2.58 -1.92
CA VAL A 38 5.23 -2.84 -2.61
C VAL A 38 4.24 -3.51 -1.66
N GLY A 39 2.95 -3.15 -1.78
CA GLY A 39 1.86 -3.70 -0.96
C GLY A 39 1.66 -2.97 0.38
N LEU A 40 2.40 -1.88 0.60
CA LEU A 40 2.26 -0.98 1.74
C LEU A 40 1.81 0.41 1.27
N PHE A 41 1.34 1.22 2.20
CA PHE A 41 1.20 2.66 2.00
C PHE A 41 2.57 3.34 2.02
N ALA A 42 2.65 4.46 1.32
CA ALA A 42 3.82 5.31 1.25
C ALA A 42 3.39 6.77 1.09
N TRP A 43 4.32 7.67 1.37
CA TRP A 43 4.13 9.11 1.32
C TRP A 43 5.09 9.71 0.32
N ALA A 44 4.58 10.57 -0.57
CA ALA A 44 5.34 11.35 -1.52
C ALA A 44 5.54 12.77 -0.99
N ASP A 45 6.79 13.22 -0.87
CA ASP A 45 7.10 14.61 -0.54
C ASP A 45 6.91 15.56 -1.73
N GLU A 46 7.10 16.86 -1.49
CA GLU A 46 6.98 17.90 -2.52
C GLU A 46 7.96 17.76 -3.69
N ASN A 47 9.07 17.05 -3.48
CA ASN A 47 10.09 16.77 -4.49
C ASN A 47 9.83 15.45 -5.24
N GLY A 48 8.74 14.75 -4.91
CA GLY A 48 8.38 13.46 -5.49
C GLY A 48 9.18 12.28 -4.92
N LEU A 49 9.88 12.41 -3.80
CA LEU A 49 10.51 11.29 -3.10
C LEU A 49 9.48 10.52 -2.28
N VAL A 50 9.45 9.21 -2.46
CA VAL A 50 8.48 8.31 -1.85
C VAL A 50 9.14 7.45 -0.77
N THR A 51 8.51 7.36 0.40
CA THR A 51 8.94 6.52 1.54
C THR A 51 7.77 5.80 2.20
N ASN A 52 7.98 4.59 2.74
CA ASN A 52 6.96 3.92 3.59
C ASN A 52 6.87 4.49 5.02
N VAL A 53 7.53 5.61 5.29
CA VAL A 53 7.46 6.35 6.54
C VAL A 53 6.90 7.72 6.22
N LYS A 54 5.92 8.17 7.00
CA LYS A 54 5.30 9.48 6.84
C LYS A 54 6.32 10.60 7.06
N THR A 55 6.33 11.56 6.17
CA THR A 55 7.05 12.82 6.30
C THR A 55 6.05 13.98 6.36
N ALA A 56 6.44 15.08 6.99
CA ALA A 56 5.55 16.23 7.17
C ALA A 56 5.15 16.82 5.80
N GLY A 57 3.85 17.08 5.62
CA GLY A 57 3.30 17.65 4.38
C GLY A 57 3.25 16.69 3.18
N ALA A 58 3.69 15.44 3.34
CA ALA A 58 3.70 14.47 2.26
C ALA A 58 2.31 13.85 2.02
N LEU A 59 2.06 13.49 0.76
CA LEU A 59 0.79 12.94 0.32
C LEU A 59 0.81 11.42 0.33
N ILE A 60 -0.20 10.81 0.92
CA ILE A 60 -0.33 9.35 1.05
C ILE A 60 -0.82 8.68 -0.24
N GLY A 61 -0.31 7.48 -0.51
CA GLY A 61 -0.87 6.56 -1.50
C GLY A 61 -0.42 5.13 -1.30
N PHE A 62 -1.07 4.19 -1.99
CA PHE A 62 -0.77 2.77 -1.91
C PHE A 62 0.22 2.36 -3.01
N VAL A 63 1.24 1.57 -2.65
CA VAL A 63 2.27 1.11 -3.59
C VAL A 63 1.79 -0.17 -4.26
N HIS A 64 1.21 -0.06 -5.45
CA HIS A 64 0.80 -1.24 -6.23
C HIS A 64 1.99 -1.96 -6.87
N ARG A 65 1.81 -3.24 -7.20
CA ARG A 65 2.81 -4.05 -7.89
C ARG A 65 2.80 -3.74 -9.38
N ASN A 66 3.84 -3.06 -9.85
CA ASN A 66 4.10 -2.83 -11.29
C ASN A 66 5.34 -3.57 -11.81
N ASN A 67 5.72 -4.67 -11.14
CA ASN A 67 6.93 -5.45 -11.45
C ASN A 67 8.25 -4.65 -11.44
N GLN A 68 8.31 -3.58 -10.63
CA GLN A 68 9.49 -2.70 -10.47
C GLN A 68 10.44 -3.14 -9.35
N ALA A 69 10.05 -4.14 -8.56
CA ALA A 69 10.91 -4.70 -7.51
C ALA A 69 12.01 -5.54 -8.17
N ILE A 70 13.27 -5.23 -7.85
CA ILE A 70 14.44 -5.86 -8.46
C ILE A 70 15.25 -6.52 -7.36
N ILE A 71 15.55 -7.80 -7.55
CA ILE A 71 16.49 -8.55 -6.71
C ILE A 71 17.89 -7.99 -6.95
N SER A 72 18.43 -7.21 -6.01
CA SER A 72 19.75 -6.58 -6.12
C SER A 72 20.89 -7.41 -5.52
N ALA A 73 20.58 -8.47 -4.78
CA ALA A 73 21.55 -9.32 -4.09
C ALA A 73 21.57 -10.75 -4.66
N TYR A 74 22.77 -11.34 -4.76
CA TYR A 74 22.95 -12.71 -5.25
C TYR A 74 22.39 -13.70 -4.23
N GLY A 75 21.36 -14.48 -4.60
CA GLY A 75 20.75 -15.51 -3.74
C GLY A 75 19.39 -15.17 -3.15
N GLU A 76 18.86 -13.96 -3.34
CA GLU A 76 17.46 -13.69 -2.99
C GLU A 76 16.53 -14.26 -4.07
N GLY A 77 15.46 -14.96 -3.66
CA GLY A 77 14.50 -15.59 -4.57
C GLY A 77 13.31 -14.69 -4.96
N ALA A 78 12.98 -13.69 -4.12
CA ALA A 78 11.91 -12.72 -4.36
C ALA A 78 12.12 -11.48 -3.49
N THR A 79 11.73 -10.31 -3.99
CA THR A 79 11.70 -9.07 -3.19
C THR A 79 10.45 -8.25 -3.54
N MET A 80 9.95 -7.53 -2.54
CA MET A 80 8.92 -6.51 -2.69
C MET A 80 9.51 -5.09 -2.63
N LEU A 81 10.83 -4.99 -2.47
CA LEU A 81 11.52 -3.71 -2.35
C LEU A 81 11.83 -3.15 -3.73
N VAL A 82 11.32 -1.96 -4.00
CA VAL A 82 11.74 -1.11 -5.13
C VAL A 82 12.95 -0.30 -4.68
N PRO A 83 14.14 -0.52 -5.29
CA PRO A 83 15.37 0.17 -4.90
C PRO A 83 15.30 1.69 -5.04
N LYS A 84 16.18 2.39 -4.32
CA LYS A 84 16.33 3.86 -4.37
C LYS A 84 16.37 4.39 -5.81
N GLY A 85 15.70 5.52 -6.03
CA GLY A 85 15.77 6.29 -7.27
C GLY A 85 14.96 5.71 -8.44
N ARG A 86 14.33 4.54 -8.25
CA ARG A 86 13.42 3.97 -9.24
C ARG A 86 12.08 4.67 -9.24
N GLU A 87 11.42 4.64 -10.39
CA GLU A 87 10.06 5.14 -10.55
C GLU A 87 9.09 4.42 -9.63
N ILE A 88 8.18 5.19 -9.05
CA ILE A 88 7.07 4.69 -8.24
C ILE A 88 5.78 5.27 -8.82
N THR A 89 4.71 4.48 -8.79
CA THR A 89 3.36 4.99 -9.00
C THR A 89 2.56 4.69 -7.74
N LEU A 90 2.09 5.75 -7.08
CA LEU A 90 1.20 5.65 -5.93
C LEU A 90 -0.25 5.64 -6.38
N MET A 91 -1.06 4.82 -5.72
CA MET A 91 -2.47 4.67 -5.99
C MET A 91 -3.30 5.35 -4.90
N THR A 92 -4.20 6.22 -5.30
CA THR A 92 -5.11 6.99 -4.42
C THR A 92 -6.50 6.36 -4.36
N GLY A 93 -6.82 5.43 -5.27
CA GLY A 93 -8.07 4.68 -5.26
C GLY A 93 -8.03 3.48 -6.21
N GLY A 94 -8.98 2.57 -6.05
CA GLY A 94 -9.08 1.30 -6.76
C GLY A 94 -9.25 0.13 -5.80
N ASP A 95 -9.01 -1.08 -6.31
CA ASP A 95 -9.10 -2.31 -5.54
C ASP A 95 -7.77 -3.08 -5.58
N TYR A 96 -7.24 -3.42 -4.41
CA TYR A 96 -5.92 -4.03 -4.29
C TYR A 96 -5.92 -5.18 -3.30
N PHE A 97 -4.98 -6.10 -3.49
CA PHE A 97 -4.60 -7.06 -2.47
C PHE A 97 -3.71 -6.37 -1.44
N VAL A 98 -4.05 -6.54 -0.15
CA VAL A 98 -3.34 -5.92 0.98
C VAL A 98 -3.21 -6.93 2.12
N ASN A 99 -2.11 -6.86 2.86
CA ASN A 99 -1.90 -7.71 4.02
C ASN A 99 -2.40 -7.01 5.30
N LEU A 100 -3.27 -7.66 6.06
CA LEU A 100 -3.74 -7.21 7.36
C LEU A 100 -3.27 -8.18 8.45
N GLU A 101 -2.23 -7.79 9.21
CA GLU A 101 -1.59 -8.67 10.19
C GLU A 101 -2.55 -9.10 11.31
N ALA A 102 -3.39 -8.18 11.79
CA ALA A 102 -4.41 -8.44 12.81
C ALA A 102 -5.76 -8.87 12.22
N GLY A 103 -5.84 -9.07 10.90
CA GLY A 103 -7.10 -9.34 10.21
C GLY A 103 -7.97 -8.11 10.00
N GLY A 104 -9.19 -8.35 9.54
CA GLY A 104 -10.20 -7.33 9.31
C GLY A 104 -11.51 -7.92 8.82
N THR A 105 -12.62 -7.25 9.14
CA THR A 105 -13.98 -7.59 8.72
C THR A 105 -14.41 -6.67 7.59
N ARG A 106 -15.13 -7.21 6.60
CA ARG A 106 -15.65 -6.42 5.48
C ARG A 106 -16.39 -5.17 5.97
N GLY A 107 -16.04 -4.02 5.39
CA GLY A 107 -16.64 -2.72 5.70
C GLY A 107 -15.86 -1.88 6.72
N GLN A 108 -14.93 -2.47 7.47
CA GLN A 108 -14.01 -1.71 8.34
C GLN A 108 -13.15 -0.75 7.52
N PHE A 109 -12.80 0.37 8.13
CA PHE A 109 -11.88 1.34 7.54
C PHE A 109 -10.47 0.76 7.52
N ILE A 110 -9.67 1.18 6.54
CA ILE A 110 -8.25 0.89 6.51
C ILE A 110 -7.48 2.19 6.79
N VAL A 111 -6.60 2.14 7.77
CA VAL A 111 -5.65 3.21 8.10
C VAL A 111 -4.22 2.73 7.83
N ALA A 112 -3.32 3.66 7.54
CA ALA A 112 -1.91 3.40 7.32
C ALA A 112 -1.11 3.73 8.58
N ASP A 113 -0.29 2.79 9.06
CA ASP A 113 0.67 3.05 10.12
C ASP A 113 1.76 4.03 9.65
N VAL A 114 1.90 5.18 10.32
CA VAL A 114 2.77 6.27 9.84
C VAL A 114 4.26 5.93 9.88
N ALA A 115 4.66 4.97 10.71
CA ALA A 115 6.06 4.57 10.87
C ALA A 115 6.48 3.46 9.90
N THR A 116 5.54 2.71 9.35
CA THR A 116 5.83 1.50 8.56
C THR A 116 5.08 1.39 7.23
N GLY A 117 4.02 2.17 7.04
CA GLY A 117 3.14 2.07 5.88
C GLY A 117 2.22 0.85 5.90
N LYS A 118 2.20 0.07 6.99
CA LYS A 118 1.33 -1.11 7.09
C LYS A 118 -0.14 -0.72 7.18
N ALA A 119 -0.98 -1.48 6.50
CA ALA A 119 -2.43 -1.35 6.59
C ALA A 119 -2.95 -1.95 7.90
N LYS A 120 -3.87 -1.26 8.58
CA LYS A 120 -4.61 -1.74 9.74
C LYS A 120 -6.10 -1.54 9.52
N ALA A 121 -6.90 -2.56 9.86
CA ALA A 121 -8.35 -2.43 9.87
C ALA A 121 -8.83 -1.85 11.21
N VAL A 122 -9.75 -0.89 11.14
CA VAL A 122 -10.35 -0.23 12.32
C VAL A 122 -11.86 -0.05 12.13
N ASP A 123 -12.63 -0.10 13.22
CA ASP A 123 -14.07 0.13 13.19
C ASP A 123 -14.43 1.60 12.99
N ALA A 124 -13.58 2.49 13.48
CA ALA A 124 -13.68 3.94 13.32
C ALA A 124 -12.28 4.55 13.19
N ILE A 125 -12.19 5.68 12.51
CA ILE A 125 -10.96 6.46 12.41
C ILE A 125 -10.95 7.47 13.55
N ASP A 126 -9.98 7.37 14.44
CA ASP A 126 -9.71 8.36 15.48
C ASP A 126 -8.86 9.49 14.88
N PRO A 127 -9.36 10.74 14.77
CA PRO A 127 -8.60 11.85 14.22
C PRO A 127 -7.43 12.28 15.11
N GLU A 128 -7.41 11.91 16.40
CA GLU A 128 -6.34 12.28 17.34
C GLU A 128 -5.21 11.24 17.38
N ASP A 129 -5.38 10.07 16.77
CA ASP A 129 -4.35 9.03 16.71
C ASP A 129 -3.27 9.40 15.68
N ALA A 130 -2.20 10.03 16.16
CA ALA A 130 -1.05 10.40 15.34
C ALA A 130 -0.21 9.21 14.86
N THR A 131 -0.49 7.98 15.30
CA THR A 131 0.26 6.77 14.89
C THR A 131 -0.26 6.19 13.57
N VAL A 132 -1.41 6.65 13.10
CA VAL A 132 -2.02 6.20 11.85
C VAL A 132 -2.49 7.38 11.00
N GLU A 133 -2.68 7.14 9.71
CA GLU A 133 -3.27 8.08 8.78
C GLU A 133 -4.47 7.46 8.07
N ALA A 134 -5.55 8.23 7.96
CA ALA A 134 -6.77 7.84 7.28
C ALA A 134 -6.50 7.55 5.80
N THR A 135 -7.18 6.54 5.25
CA THR A 135 -7.13 6.22 3.81
C THR A 135 -8.55 6.10 3.28
N PRO A 136 -8.76 6.25 1.96
CA PRO A 136 -10.09 6.06 1.37
C PRO A 136 -10.50 4.59 1.26
N PHE A 137 -9.65 3.64 1.68
CA PHE A 137 -9.89 2.22 1.49
C PHE A 137 -10.69 1.60 2.65
N ARG A 138 -11.50 0.61 2.32
CA ARG A 138 -12.16 -0.30 3.27
C ARG A 138 -11.81 -1.75 2.99
N VAL A 139 -11.96 -2.57 4.02
CA VAL A 139 -11.84 -4.04 3.90
C VAL A 139 -12.97 -4.56 2.99
N ALA A 140 -12.62 -5.18 1.87
CA ALA A 140 -13.59 -5.72 0.92
C ALA A 140 -13.90 -7.21 1.17
N LYS A 141 -12.96 -7.96 1.76
CA LYS A 141 -13.14 -9.37 2.15
C LYS A 141 -12.66 -9.58 3.58
N THR A 142 -13.47 -10.25 4.40
CA THR A 142 -13.11 -10.60 5.78
C THR A 142 -11.93 -11.57 5.80
N VAL A 143 -10.98 -11.34 6.71
CA VAL A 143 -9.79 -12.19 6.93
C VAL A 143 -9.42 -12.17 8.42
N THR A 144 -9.00 -13.30 8.97
CA THR A 144 -8.56 -13.38 10.38
C THR A 144 -7.13 -12.87 10.56
N SER A 145 -6.27 -13.08 9.57
CA SER A 145 -4.93 -12.51 9.43
C SER A 145 -4.42 -12.81 8.02
N GLY A 146 -3.63 -11.91 7.44
CA GLY A 146 -2.95 -12.14 6.18
C GLY A 146 -3.57 -11.38 5.00
N LEU A 147 -3.38 -11.94 3.80
CA LEU A 147 -3.74 -11.30 2.55
C LEU A 147 -5.26 -11.23 2.34
N THR A 148 -5.76 -10.05 2.02
CA THR A 148 -7.16 -9.81 1.67
C THR A 148 -7.30 -8.76 0.57
N LYS A 149 -8.54 -8.42 0.23
CA LYS A 149 -8.90 -7.37 -0.74
C LYS A 149 -9.32 -6.12 0.01
N MET A 150 -8.83 -4.97 -0.45
CA MET A 150 -9.33 -3.65 -0.09
C MET A 150 -9.92 -2.94 -1.30
N SER A 151 -10.82 -2.00 -1.04
CA SER A 151 -11.49 -1.20 -2.07
C SER A 151 -11.69 0.23 -1.59
N SER A 152 -11.47 1.21 -2.47
CA SER A 152 -11.82 2.61 -2.21
C SER A 152 -13.25 2.99 -2.61
N SER A 153 -14.05 2.03 -3.10
CA SER A 153 -15.41 2.26 -3.59
C SER A 153 -16.49 1.75 -2.63
N LEU A 154 -16.11 1.38 -1.40
CA LEU A 154 -16.96 0.82 -0.35
C LEU A 154 -17.29 1.83 0.76
#